data_AF-A0A520CRW8-F1
#
_entry.id   AF-A0A520CRW8-F1
#
_cell.length_a   1.000
_cell.length_b   1.000
_cell.length_c   1.000
_cell.angle_alpha   90.00
_cell.angle_beta   90.00
_cell.angle_gamma   90.00
#
_symmetry.space_group_name_H-M   'P 1'
#
loop_
_entity.id
_entity.type
_entity.pdbx_description
1 polymer ?
#
loop_
_entity_poly.entity_id
_entity_poly.type
_entity_poly.pdbx_seq_one_letter_code
_entity_poly.pdbx_strand_id
1 'polypeptide(L)'
;MKKLLYLVLLATQMSFAQNTDNLLLFKKIEANVTKVSKSSKHVDLLKNFMNEYKSITKVDMFDLSRDLVGYGIYIDPKNNVTKLWPAKYTFNIKTALAAIGIINKAEPTEKQLEYLSVYTKNPSEIGKNEYVRELKYKDFEQENKLDVTNGITLKDNIYQTYFTKKDNWIYAISTNHTTDELILYKFDTKAIKSDDYLLIQMEKNRKVKWAEESKLRDVFPLYHDVRIDDIRTALYYLLREEPYKSDKKLAEYATNMRQKLDRTNIRKFTTELDYFLDLKIDEKAWKYKSDEVLNLKHTSAHALADIYFGEGNYKLAEKFFLRSLLDFKIVSAGGSNAQKDGNRIIYDLSKVYEKLGKTDEMLGYLIPLLNGNGSISSATELLNTYIEKNRIDKKTFRKQLDASFKTLDNVRNDGSFTYIFNGKVIFFYSVFNKTESSFMKEVTETDFYKSL
;
A
#
# COMPACT_ATOMS: atom_id res chain seq x y z
N MET A 1 -44.78 48.40 -26.00
CA MET A 1 -44.58 47.23 -25.10
C MET A 1 -44.11 45.92 -25.76
N LYS A 2 -44.18 45.72 -27.10
CA LYS A 2 -43.65 44.49 -27.75
C LYS A 2 -42.15 44.48 -28.06
N LYS A 3 -41.45 45.64 -28.00
CA LYS A 3 -39.99 45.73 -28.22
C LYS A 3 -39.13 45.66 -26.94
N LEU A 4 -39.74 45.77 -25.76
CA LEU A 4 -39.03 45.67 -24.47
C LEU A 4 -38.91 44.21 -23.98
N LEU A 5 -39.78 43.31 -24.45
CA LEU A 5 -39.71 41.88 -24.12
C LEU A 5 -38.55 41.15 -24.81
N TYR A 6 -38.08 41.65 -25.95
CA TYR A 6 -36.95 41.05 -26.68
C TYR A 6 -35.59 41.37 -26.06
N LEU A 7 -35.46 42.43 -25.25
CA LEU A 7 -34.22 42.73 -24.53
C LEU A 7 -34.07 41.93 -23.22
N VAL A 8 -35.17 41.48 -22.61
CA VAL A 8 -35.14 40.68 -21.38
C VAL A 8 -34.98 39.17 -21.68
N LEU A 9 -35.29 38.73 -22.90
CA LEU A 9 -35.05 37.34 -23.35
C LEU A 9 -33.63 37.05 -23.85
N LEU A 10 -32.76 38.08 -23.92
CA LEU A 10 -31.34 37.92 -24.25
C LEU A 10 -30.43 37.83 -23.01
N ALA A 11 -31.00 37.86 -21.80
CA ALA A 11 -30.24 37.89 -20.54
C ALA A 11 -30.02 36.52 -19.85
N THR A 12 -30.37 35.39 -20.49
CA THR A 12 -30.16 34.04 -19.91
C THR A 12 -29.17 33.16 -20.66
N GLN A 13 -28.44 33.70 -21.64
CA GLN A 13 -27.35 32.98 -22.30
C GLN A 13 -26.04 33.71 -22.05
N MET A 14 -25.26 33.21 -21.09
CA MET A 14 -23.79 33.16 -21.13
C MET A 14 -23.23 32.94 -19.71
N SER A 15 -23.19 31.68 -19.28
CA SER A 15 -22.41 31.24 -18.12
C SER A 15 -20.90 31.09 -18.44
N PHE A 16 -20.47 31.49 -19.65
CA PHE A 16 -19.07 31.61 -20.07
C PHE A 16 -18.57 33.06 -20.24
N ALA A 17 -19.45 34.06 -20.29
CA ALA A 17 -19.09 35.42 -20.70
C ALA A 17 -19.20 36.45 -19.57
N GLN A 18 -18.45 36.24 -18.49
CA GLN A 18 -18.16 37.32 -17.55
C GLN A 18 -16.74 37.86 -17.69
N ASN A 19 -15.95 37.32 -18.64
CA ASN A 19 -14.67 37.91 -19.05
C ASN A 19 -14.55 37.82 -20.58
N THR A 20 -14.14 38.91 -21.24
CA THR A 20 -14.07 39.00 -22.72
C THR A 20 -13.20 37.91 -23.34
N ASP A 21 -12.17 37.46 -22.61
CA ASP A 21 -11.24 36.43 -23.04
C ASP A 21 -11.87 35.03 -23.10
N ASN A 22 -12.78 34.71 -22.19
CA ASN A 22 -13.48 33.41 -22.17
C ASN A 22 -14.50 33.28 -23.31
N LEU A 23 -15.09 34.39 -23.75
CA LEU A 23 -16.01 34.40 -24.89
C LEU A 23 -15.27 34.15 -26.22
N LEU A 24 -14.09 34.75 -26.39
CA LEU A 24 -13.24 34.51 -27.57
C LEU A 24 -12.72 33.07 -27.59
N LEU A 25 -12.30 32.55 -26.42
CA LEU A 25 -11.88 31.17 -26.27
C LEU A 25 -13.01 30.20 -26.63
N PHE A 26 -14.23 30.43 -26.14
CA PHE A 26 -15.37 29.58 -26.46
C PHE A 26 -15.72 29.59 -27.95
N LYS A 27 -15.72 30.76 -28.60
CA LYS A 27 -15.92 30.85 -30.06
C LYS A 27 -14.86 30.08 -30.84
N LYS A 28 -13.60 30.13 -30.41
CA LYS A 28 -12.51 29.35 -31.00
C LYS A 28 -12.75 27.85 -30.86
N ILE A 29 -13.14 27.40 -29.66
CA ILE A 29 -13.50 25.99 -29.40
C ILE A 29 -14.66 25.57 -30.31
N GLU A 30 -15.73 26.35 -30.39
CA GLU A 30 -16.90 26.06 -31.22
C GLU A 30 -16.53 25.94 -32.71
N ALA A 31 -15.68 26.83 -33.22
CA ALA A 31 -15.19 26.78 -34.59
C ALA A 31 -14.38 25.49 -34.85
N ASN A 32 -13.47 25.14 -33.93
CA ASN A 32 -12.65 23.92 -34.02
C ASN A 32 -13.52 22.66 -34.00
N VAL A 33 -14.48 22.58 -33.07
CA VAL A 33 -15.43 21.45 -32.96
C VAL A 33 -16.29 21.33 -34.22
N THR A 34 -16.78 22.46 -34.75
CA THR A 34 -17.59 22.49 -35.98
C THR A 34 -16.79 22.02 -37.19
N LYS A 35 -15.51 22.42 -37.30
CA LYS A 35 -14.60 21.99 -38.36
C LYS A 35 -14.45 20.47 -38.35
N VAL A 36 -14.11 19.87 -37.21
CA VAL A 36 -13.85 18.43 -37.13
C VAL A 36 -15.10 17.57 -37.20
N SER A 37 -16.24 18.12 -36.78
CA SER A 37 -17.53 17.42 -36.79
C SER A 37 -17.98 17.02 -38.20
N LYS A 38 -17.52 17.71 -39.25
CA LYS A 38 -17.88 17.41 -40.65
C LYS A 38 -17.44 16.04 -41.13
N SER A 39 -16.38 15.48 -40.55
CA SER A 39 -15.80 14.18 -40.92
C SER A 39 -15.72 13.21 -39.75
N SER A 40 -16.26 13.57 -38.58
CA SER A 40 -16.20 12.75 -37.37
C SER A 40 -17.31 11.71 -37.35
N LYS A 41 -16.96 10.46 -37.00
CA LYS A 41 -17.94 9.40 -36.66
C LYS A 41 -18.74 9.70 -35.37
N HIS A 42 -18.40 10.77 -34.64
CA HIS A 42 -19.03 11.20 -33.39
C HIS A 42 -19.75 12.55 -33.53
N VAL A 43 -20.12 12.95 -34.76
CA VAL A 43 -20.76 14.24 -35.07
C VAL A 43 -21.96 14.56 -34.17
N ASP A 44 -22.82 13.58 -33.87
CA ASP A 44 -24.01 13.80 -33.05
C ASP A 44 -23.64 14.09 -31.59
N LEU A 45 -22.64 13.41 -31.04
CA LEU A 45 -22.14 13.68 -29.69
C LEU A 45 -21.52 15.07 -29.60
N LEU A 46 -20.73 15.47 -30.60
CA LEU A 46 -20.11 16.80 -30.66
C LEU A 46 -21.16 17.92 -30.74
N LYS A 47 -22.16 17.77 -31.62
CA LYS A 47 -23.27 18.73 -31.74
C LYS A 47 -24.08 18.82 -30.45
N ASN A 48 -24.44 17.67 -29.88
CA ASN A 48 -25.20 17.62 -28.63
C ASN A 48 -24.43 18.26 -27.48
N PHE A 49 -23.13 17.95 -27.36
CA PHE A 49 -22.26 18.58 -26.35
C PHE A 49 -22.29 20.10 -26.47
N MET A 50 -22.01 20.64 -27.67
CA MET A 50 -21.96 22.10 -27.86
C MET A 50 -23.31 22.78 -27.62
N ASN A 51 -24.41 22.13 -28.00
CA ASN A 51 -25.76 22.64 -27.75
C ASN A 51 -26.08 22.66 -26.25
N GLU A 52 -25.80 21.55 -25.55
CA GLU A 52 -25.98 21.46 -24.11
C GLU A 52 -25.11 22.48 -23.39
N TYR A 53 -23.85 22.63 -23.81
CA TYR A 53 -22.88 23.55 -23.22
C TYR A 53 -23.32 25.02 -23.29
N LYS A 54 -24.10 25.42 -24.29
CA LYS A 54 -24.63 26.79 -24.36
C LYS A 54 -25.73 27.07 -23.31
N SER A 55 -26.28 26.03 -22.70
CA SER A 55 -27.46 26.07 -21.81
C SER A 55 -27.15 25.72 -20.35
N ILE A 56 -25.88 25.79 -19.93
CA ILE A 56 -25.40 25.32 -18.63
C ILE A 56 -25.32 26.43 -17.57
N THR A 57 -25.19 26.05 -16.31
CA THR A 57 -24.95 26.93 -15.16
C THR A 57 -23.52 26.74 -14.62
N LYS A 58 -23.06 27.65 -13.76
CA LYS A 58 -21.76 27.52 -13.09
C LYS A 58 -21.75 26.31 -12.14
N VAL A 59 -20.64 25.58 -12.11
CA VAL A 59 -20.37 24.59 -11.06
C VAL A 59 -19.96 25.27 -9.77
N ASP A 60 -20.18 24.58 -8.67
CA ASP A 60 -19.63 24.88 -7.35
C ASP A 60 -18.70 23.75 -6.87
N MET A 61 -18.05 23.95 -5.73
CA MET A 61 -17.14 22.96 -5.16
C MET A 61 -17.85 21.69 -4.69
N PHE A 62 -19.15 21.76 -4.38
CA PHE A 62 -19.92 20.57 -3.97
C PHE A 62 -20.11 19.64 -5.16
N ASP A 63 -20.40 20.17 -6.35
CA ASP A 63 -20.50 19.40 -7.60
C ASP A 63 -19.21 18.63 -7.92
N LEU A 64 -18.05 19.21 -7.58
CA LEU A 64 -16.71 18.71 -7.87
C LEU A 64 -16.01 18.07 -6.66
N SER A 65 -16.73 17.90 -5.54
CA SER A 65 -16.20 17.28 -4.32
C SER A 65 -16.09 15.74 -4.37
N ARG A 66 -16.54 15.15 -5.49
CA ARG A 66 -16.72 13.71 -5.68
C ARG A 66 -16.06 13.25 -6.97
N ASP A 67 -15.58 12.01 -6.98
CA ASP A 67 -15.13 11.36 -8.19
C ASP A 67 -16.27 11.26 -9.21
N LEU A 68 -15.98 11.45 -10.50
CA LEU A 68 -16.96 11.36 -11.56
C LEU A 68 -16.43 10.44 -12.67
N VAL A 69 -17.34 9.69 -13.28
CA VAL A 69 -17.02 8.86 -14.46
C VAL A 69 -17.90 9.25 -15.64
N GLY A 70 -17.31 9.22 -16.82
CA GLY A 70 -17.93 9.73 -18.03
C GLY A 70 -17.20 9.35 -19.29
N TYR A 71 -17.41 10.14 -20.34
CA TYR A 71 -16.61 10.04 -21.54
C TYR A 71 -15.92 11.37 -21.84
N GLY A 72 -14.83 11.27 -22.61
CA GLY A 72 -14.13 12.38 -23.21
C GLY A 72 -14.00 12.20 -24.71
N ILE A 73 -14.17 13.28 -25.47
CA ILE A 73 -13.91 13.33 -26.91
C ILE A 73 -12.64 14.14 -27.11
N TYR A 74 -11.55 13.45 -27.44
CA TYR A 74 -10.31 14.08 -27.88
C TYR A 74 -10.49 14.63 -29.29
N ILE A 75 -10.04 15.86 -29.51
CA ILE A 75 -10.14 16.56 -30.78
C ILE A 75 -8.78 17.14 -31.14
N ASP A 76 -8.31 16.79 -32.34
CA ASP A 76 -7.17 17.41 -33.01
C ASP A 76 -7.67 18.11 -34.28
N PRO A 77 -7.86 19.44 -34.24
CA PRO A 77 -8.36 20.21 -35.37
C PRO A 77 -7.40 20.32 -36.56
N LYS A 78 -6.10 20.09 -36.33
CA LYS A 78 -5.06 20.19 -37.36
C LYS A 78 -5.11 18.97 -38.26
N ASN A 79 -5.18 17.78 -37.65
CA ASN A 79 -5.25 16.51 -38.38
C ASN A 79 -6.68 16.03 -38.63
N ASN A 80 -7.68 16.77 -38.16
CA ASN A 80 -9.10 16.47 -38.34
C ASN A 80 -9.49 15.13 -37.69
N VAL A 81 -8.90 14.84 -36.51
CA VAL A 81 -9.07 13.59 -35.78
C VAL A 81 -9.96 13.80 -34.57
N THR A 82 -10.85 12.84 -34.33
CA THR A 82 -11.65 12.75 -33.11
C THR A 82 -11.61 11.34 -32.54
N LYS A 83 -11.39 11.20 -31.23
CA LYS A 83 -11.44 9.89 -30.54
C LYS A 83 -12.29 9.97 -29.28
N LEU A 84 -13.18 9.00 -29.10
CA LEU A 84 -14.04 8.86 -27.92
C LEU A 84 -13.43 7.87 -26.92
N TRP A 85 -13.37 8.27 -25.66
CA TRP A 85 -12.73 7.52 -24.58
C TRP A 85 -13.53 7.57 -23.28
N PRO A 86 -13.46 6.54 -22.43
CA PRO A 86 -13.88 6.68 -21.04
C PRO A 86 -13.06 7.79 -20.38
N ALA A 87 -13.68 8.55 -19.50
CA ALA A 87 -13.05 9.64 -18.78
C ALA A 87 -13.37 9.56 -17.29
N LYS A 88 -12.46 10.13 -16.51
CA LYS A 88 -12.61 10.26 -15.06
C LYS A 88 -12.27 11.67 -14.62
N TYR A 89 -13.02 12.17 -13.66
CA TYR A 89 -12.60 13.25 -12.76
C TYR A 89 -12.44 12.69 -11.35
N THR A 90 -11.46 13.17 -10.60
CA THR A 90 -11.19 12.72 -9.25
C THR A 90 -10.91 13.89 -8.33
N PHE A 91 -11.32 13.78 -7.06
CA PHE A 91 -11.02 14.74 -6.02
C PHE A 91 -10.56 14.00 -4.76
N ASN A 92 -9.48 14.47 -4.13
CA ASN A 92 -8.96 13.91 -2.89
C ASN A 92 -9.31 14.85 -1.74
N ILE A 93 -10.17 14.39 -0.83
CA ILE A 93 -10.68 15.23 0.27
C ILE A 93 -9.55 15.60 1.26
N LYS A 94 -8.57 14.71 1.44
CA LYS A 94 -7.48 14.92 2.40
C LYS A 94 -6.46 15.95 1.92
N THR A 95 -6.17 15.98 0.62
CA THR A 95 -5.16 16.88 0.03
C THR A 95 -5.77 18.09 -0.68
N ALA A 96 -7.09 18.08 -0.92
CA ALA A 96 -7.81 19.04 -1.74
C ALA A 96 -7.24 19.19 -3.17
N LEU A 97 -6.71 18.08 -3.72
CA LEU A 97 -6.22 18.00 -5.09
C LEU A 97 -7.23 17.28 -5.98
N ALA A 98 -7.24 17.64 -7.26
CA ALA A 98 -8.13 17.09 -8.27
C ALA A 98 -7.37 16.74 -9.55
N ALA A 99 -7.93 15.81 -10.34
CA ALA A 99 -7.45 15.51 -11.68
C ALA A 99 -8.60 15.13 -12.60
N ILE A 100 -8.38 15.32 -13.91
CA ILE A 100 -9.32 14.94 -14.97
C ILE A 100 -8.54 14.35 -16.13
N GLY A 101 -9.12 13.36 -16.80
CA GLY A 101 -8.52 12.85 -18.03
C GLY A 101 -9.31 11.75 -18.69
N ILE A 102 -8.97 11.53 -19.97
CA ILE A 102 -9.40 10.34 -20.71
C ILE A 102 -8.49 9.16 -20.36
N ILE A 103 -9.09 7.97 -20.28
CA ILE A 103 -8.43 6.75 -19.86
C ILE A 103 -7.93 5.99 -21.08
N ASN A 104 -6.61 5.84 -21.15
CA ASN A 104 -5.87 5.13 -22.19
C ASN A 104 -5.75 5.94 -23.50
N LYS A 105 -4.52 6.24 -23.94
CA LYS A 105 -4.24 7.01 -25.16
C LYS A 105 -4.04 6.11 -26.41
N ALA A 106 -4.26 4.79 -26.29
CA ALA A 106 -4.12 3.78 -27.35
C ALA A 106 -5.39 3.64 -28.21
N GLU A 107 -5.92 2.43 -28.47
CA GLU A 107 -7.29 2.19 -28.95
C GLU A 107 -8.16 1.58 -27.83
N PRO A 108 -9.47 1.87 -27.74
CA PRO A 108 -10.29 1.40 -26.62
C PRO A 108 -10.45 -0.13 -26.63
N THR A 109 -10.36 -0.75 -25.45
CA THR A 109 -10.63 -2.20 -25.31
C THR A 109 -12.12 -2.50 -25.48
N GLU A 110 -12.48 -3.78 -25.68
CA GLU A 110 -13.88 -4.20 -25.80
C GLU A 110 -14.75 -3.74 -24.62
N LYS A 111 -14.26 -3.89 -23.38
CA LYS A 111 -14.95 -3.38 -22.18
C LYS A 111 -15.13 -1.86 -22.19
N GLN A 112 -14.15 -1.12 -22.71
CA GLN A 112 -14.24 0.34 -22.85
C GLN A 112 -15.25 0.74 -23.92
N LEU A 113 -15.30 0.02 -25.04
CA LEU A 113 -16.27 0.23 -26.11
C LEU A 113 -17.70 -0.06 -25.63
N GLU A 114 -17.90 -1.13 -24.87
CA GLU A 114 -19.18 -1.47 -24.24
C GLU A 114 -19.62 -0.35 -23.29
N TYR A 115 -18.74 0.08 -22.38
CA TYR A 115 -18.99 1.20 -21.49
C TYR A 115 -19.42 2.46 -22.24
N LEU A 116 -18.69 2.83 -23.30
CA LEU A 116 -19.00 4.00 -24.12
C LEU A 116 -20.36 3.86 -24.84
N SER A 117 -20.70 2.66 -25.31
CA SER A 117 -21.99 2.38 -25.93
C SER A 117 -23.14 2.54 -24.92
N VAL A 118 -23.01 1.99 -23.71
CA VAL A 118 -24.01 2.15 -22.64
C VAL A 118 -24.13 3.61 -22.24
N TYR A 119 -23.01 4.32 -22.04
CA TYR A 119 -23.02 5.72 -21.60
C TYR A 119 -23.70 6.65 -22.60
N THR A 120 -23.45 6.43 -23.90
CA THR A 120 -23.96 7.32 -24.96
C THR A 120 -25.41 7.02 -25.35
N LYS A 121 -25.93 5.82 -25.04
CA LYS A 121 -27.29 5.40 -25.42
C LYS A 121 -28.24 5.28 -24.24
N ASN A 122 -27.82 4.66 -23.14
CA ASN A 122 -28.62 4.35 -21.96
C ASN A 122 -27.89 4.78 -20.65
N PRO A 123 -27.63 6.08 -20.45
CA PRO A 123 -26.83 6.55 -19.32
C PRO A 123 -27.39 6.16 -17.95
N SER A 124 -28.71 5.95 -17.81
CA SER A 124 -29.35 5.49 -16.58
C SER A 124 -28.90 4.09 -16.11
N GLU A 125 -28.32 3.28 -17.00
CA GLU A 125 -27.84 1.93 -16.68
C GLU A 125 -26.33 1.90 -16.38
N ILE A 126 -25.64 3.03 -16.50
CA ILE A 126 -24.18 3.07 -16.41
C ILE A 126 -23.64 2.52 -15.10
N GLY A 127 -24.33 2.79 -13.97
CA GLY A 127 -23.93 2.31 -12.65
C GLY A 127 -23.93 0.78 -12.49
N LYS A 128 -24.48 0.03 -13.46
CA LYS A 128 -24.46 -1.45 -13.50
C LYS A 128 -23.35 -2.02 -14.39
N ASN A 129 -22.69 -1.20 -15.20
CA ASN A 129 -21.66 -1.66 -16.12
C ASN A 129 -20.37 -2.06 -15.37
N GLU A 130 -19.80 -3.21 -15.70
CA GLU A 130 -18.63 -3.75 -14.99
C GLU A 130 -17.41 -2.82 -15.06
N TYR A 131 -17.26 -2.08 -16.16
CA TYR A 131 -16.13 -1.17 -16.36
C TYR A 131 -16.20 0.06 -15.45
N VAL A 132 -17.38 0.46 -14.95
CA VAL A 132 -17.48 1.55 -13.96
C VAL A 132 -16.71 1.22 -12.70
N ARG A 133 -16.69 -0.06 -12.28
CA ARG A 133 -15.94 -0.50 -11.10
C ARG A 133 -14.44 -0.30 -11.30
N GLU A 134 -13.92 -0.64 -12.48
CA GLU A 134 -12.49 -0.43 -12.80
C GLU A 134 -12.18 1.06 -12.90
N LEU A 135 -13.04 1.82 -13.60
CA LEU A 135 -12.86 3.23 -13.86
C LEU A 135 -12.87 4.07 -12.58
N LYS A 136 -13.80 3.81 -11.64
CA LYS A 136 -13.92 4.61 -10.40
C LYS A 136 -12.69 4.52 -9.49
N TYR A 137 -11.93 3.42 -9.54
CA TYR A 137 -10.70 3.24 -8.74
C TYR A 137 -9.40 3.58 -9.48
N LYS A 138 -9.51 4.11 -10.71
CA LYS A 138 -8.34 4.57 -11.47
C LYS A 138 -7.82 5.90 -10.92
N ASP A 139 -6.51 5.96 -10.67
CA ASP A 139 -5.86 7.18 -10.19
C ASP A 139 -5.13 7.91 -11.33
N PHE A 140 -4.78 9.16 -11.06
CA PHE A 140 -3.95 9.98 -11.93
C PHE A 140 -2.58 10.17 -11.28
N GLU A 141 -1.53 10.20 -12.10
CA GLU A 141 -0.16 10.46 -11.61
C GLU A 141 0.03 11.90 -11.13
N GLN A 142 -0.76 12.83 -11.66
CA GLN A 142 -0.70 14.25 -11.34
C GLN A 142 -2.08 14.73 -10.92
N GLU A 143 -2.16 15.34 -9.73
CA GLU A 143 -3.34 16.02 -9.21
C GLU A 143 -2.96 17.46 -8.85
N ASN A 144 -3.84 18.42 -9.16
CA ASN A 144 -3.61 19.84 -8.99
C ASN A 144 -4.74 20.49 -8.17
N LYS A 145 -4.48 21.65 -7.58
CA LYS A 145 -5.53 22.42 -6.90
C LYS A 145 -6.49 23.01 -7.93
N LEU A 146 -7.78 23.01 -7.59
CA LEU A 146 -8.79 23.77 -8.32
C LEU A 146 -8.58 25.26 -8.07
N ASP A 147 -8.57 26.07 -9.13
CA ASP A 147 -8.63 27.53 -9.03
C ASP A 147 -10.11 27.95 -9.03
N VAL A 148 -10.49 28.77 -8.05
CA VAL A 148 -11.85 29.24 -7.82
C VAL A 148 -12.02 30.75 -8.05
N THR A 149 -10.96 31.44 -8.48
CA THR A 149 -10.89 32.91 -8.53
C THR A 149 -11.89 33.49 -9.54
N ASN A 150 -12.03 32.88 -10.72
CA ASN A 150 -12.87 33.35 -11.81
C ASN A 150 -13.71 32.20 -12.42
N GLY A 151 -14.41 31.48 -11.55
CA GLY A 151 -15.01 30.18 -11.86
C GLY A 151 -14.07 29.03 -11.55
N ILE A 152 -14.60 27.81 -11.48
CA ILE A 152 -13.79 26.64 -11.11
C ILE A 152 -13.05 26.12 -12.34
N THR A 153 -11.72 26.12 -12.27
CA THR A 153 -10.85 25.58 -13.31
C THR A 153 -9.79 24.66 -12.72
N LEU A 154 -9.26 23.78 -13.56
CA LEU A 154 -8.15 22.89 -13.22
C LEU A 154 -7.04 23.07 -14.25
N LYS A 155 -5.85 23.42 -13.78
CA LYS A 155 -4.66 23.57 -14.62
C LYS A 155 -3.69 22.44 -14.33
N ASP A 156 -3.29 21.72 -15.38
CA ASP A 156 -2.17 20.77 -15.34
C ASP A 156 -1.07 21.23 -16.33
N ASN A 157 -0.07 20.38 -16.55
CA ASN A 157 1.10 20.70 -17.36
C ASN A 157 0.79 20.82 -18.87
N ILE A 158 -0.34 20.26 -19.34
CA ILE A 158 -0.71 20.14 -20.74
C ILE A 158 -1.98 20.95 -21.05
N TYR A 159 -2.95 20.95 -20.13
CA TYR A 159 -4.27 21.50 -20.34
C TYR A 159 -4.69 22.51 -19.26
N GLN A 160 -5.54 23.45 -19.67
CA GLN A 160 -6.43 24.18 -18.78
C GLN A 160 -7.86 23.69 -18.98
N THR A 161 -8.52 23.33 -17.88
CA THR A 161 -9.86 22.73 -17.90
C THR A 161 -10.89 23.64 -17.26
N TYR A 162 -12.02 23.81 -17.93
CA TYR A 162 -13.15 24.63 -17.48
C TYR A 162 -14.37 23.75 -17.23
N PHE A 163 -15.05 23.96 -16.11
CA PHE A 163 -16.16 23.13 -15.65
C PHE A 163 -17.48 23.90 -15.60
N THR A 164 -18.57 23.17 -15.84
CA THR A 164 -19.93 23.70 -15.90
C THR A 164 -20.96 22.59 -15.70
N LYS A 165 -22.21 22.92 -15.39
CA LYS A 165 -23.23 21.91 -15.08
C LYS A 165 -24.60 22.16 -15.68
N LYS A 166 -25.32 21.08 -15.91
CA LYS A 166 -26.75 21.07 -16.25
C LYS A 166 -27.42 19.86 -15.65
N ASP A 167 -28.40 20.08 -14.79
CA ASP A 167 -29.07 19.02 -14.04
C ASP A 167 -28.07 18.11 -13.31
N ASN A 168 -28.06 16.80 -13.60
CA ASN A 168 -27.13 15.83 -13.03
C ASN A 168 -25.84 15.66 -13.86
N TRP A 169 -25.58 16.55 -14.82
CA TRP A 169 -24.46 16.42 -15.75
C TRP A 169 -23.42 17.51 -15.51
N ILE A 170 -22.16 17.10 -15.42
CA ILE A 170 -21.00 17.99 -15.44
C ILE A 170 -20.37 17.93 -16.82
N TYR A 171 -20.12 19.11 -17.37
CA TYR A 171 -19.43 19.30 -18.64
C TYR A 171 -18.09 19.97 -18.36
N ALA A 172 -17.03 19.44 -18.96
CA ALA A 172 -15.73 20.09 -18.90
C ALA A 172 -15.10 20.20 -20.29
N ILE A 173 -14.31 21.26 -20.49
CA ILE A 173 -13.51 21.44 -21.70
C ILE A 173 -12.08 21.68 -21.28
N SER A 174 -11.17 20.80 -21.72
CA SER A 174 -9.73 20.97 -21.57
C SER A 174 -9.13 21.52 -22.85
N THR A 175 -8.43 22.64 -22.78
CA THR A 175 -7.71 23.26 -23.91
C THR A 175 -6.21 23.13 -23.71
N ASN A 176 -5.49 22.65 -24.71
CA ASN A 176 -4.03 22.50 -24.64
C ASN A 176 -3.38 23.89 -24.50
N HIS A 177 -2.32 24.02 -23.68
CA HIS A 177 -1.60 25.28 -23.50
C HIS A 177 -0.85 25.75 -24.75
N THR A 178 -0.51 24.82 -25.66
CA THR A 178 0.42 25.04 -26.78
C THR A 178 -0.16 24.69 -28.15
N THR A 179 -1.19 23.85 -28.22
CA THR A 179 -1.81 23.41 -29.47
C THR A 179 -3.29 23.77 -29.49
N ASP A 180 -3.94 23.59 -30.65
CA ASP A 180 -5.41 23.71 -30.76
C ASP A 180 -6.15 22.44 -30.34
N GLU A 181 -5.44 21.44 -29.80
CA GLU A 181 -6.05 20.22 -29.28
C GLU A 181 -6.91 20.52 -28.06
N LEU A 182 -8.03 19.81 -27.97
CA LEU A 182 -8.94 19.96 -26.85
C LEU A 182 -9.66 18.65 -26.54
N ILE A 183 -10.17 18.54 -25.33
CA ILE A 183 -10.95 17.40 -24.87
C ILE A 183 -12.27 17.88 -24.30
N LEU A 184 -13.37 17.32 -24.81
CA LEU A 184 -14.72 17.60 -24.32
C LEU A 184 -15.17 16.46 -23.39
N TYR A 185 -15.51 16.75 -22.14
CA TYR A 185 -15.90 15.76 -21.15
C TYR A 185 -17.34 15.91 -20.72
N LYS A 186 -18.06 14.79 -20.64
CA LYS A 186 -19.40 14.73 -20.06
C LYS A 186 -19.43 13.67 -18.96
N PHE A 187 -19.83 14.08 -17.76
CA PHE A 187 -19.92 13.23 -16.57
C PHE A 187 -21.32 13.25 -15.98
N ASP A 188 -21.76 12.11 -15.46
CA ASP A 188 -23.03 11.94 -14.74
C ASP A 188 -22.72 11.88 -13.25
N THR A 189 -23.27 12.82 -12.48
CA THR A 189 -23.07 12.86 -11.03
C THR A 189 -23.71 11.67 -10.30
N LYS A 190 -24.58 10.91 -10.98
CA LYS A 190 -25.25 9.72 -10.46
C LYS A 190 -24.62 8.40 -10.91
N ALA A 191 -23.60 8.42 -11.77
CA ALA A 191 -22.94 7.20 -12.24
C ALA A 191 -22.22 6.42 -11.13
N ILE A 192 -21.67 7.13 -10.14
CA ILE A 192 -21.08 6.54 -8.93
C ILE A 192 -22.07 6.67 -7.77
N LYS A 193 -22.36 5.55 -7.09
CA LYS A 193 -23.26 5.54 -5.93
C LYS A 193 -22.65 6.33 -4.78
N SER A 194 -23.50 7.01 -4.00
CA SER A 194 -23.04 7.80 -2.84
C SER A 194 -22.19 7.01 -1.85
N ASP A 195 -22.51 5.73 -1.61
CA ASP A 195 -21.79 4.89 -0.64
C ASP A 195 -20.39 4.49 -1.13
N ASP A 196 -20.16 4.52 -2.45
CA ASP A 196 -18.86 4.17 -3.04
C ASP A 196 -17.81 5.27 -2.82
N TYR A 197 -18.21 6.52 -2.56
CA TYR A 197 -17.25 7.62 -2.42
C TYR A 197 -16.30 7.40 -1.24
N LEU A 198 -16.81 6.95 -0.09
CA LEU A 198 -15.95 6.66 1.06
C LEU A 198 -14.95 5.53 0.73
N LEU A 199 -15.39 4.48 0.03
CA LEU A 199 -14.54 3.37 -0.37
C LEU A 199 -13.43 3.81 -1.34
N ILE A 200 -13.75 4.69 -2.31
CA ILE A 200 -12.75 5.27 -3.22
C ILE A 200 -11.70 6.06 -2.43
N GLN A 201 -12.11 6.89 -1.47
CA GLN A 201 -11.17 7.66 -0.65
C GLN A 201 -10.34 6.76 0.27
N MET A 202 -10.92 5.71 0.86
CA MET A 202 -10.19 4.72 1.63
C MET A 202 -9.15 3.99 0.79
N GLU A 203 -9.50 3.63 -0.45
CA GLU A 203 -8.59 2.97 -1.38
C GLU A 203 -7.42 3.87 -1.79
N LYS A 204 -7.68 5.16 -2.07
CA LYS A 204 -6.61 6.14 -2.32
C LYS A 204 -5.65 6.24 -1.13
N ASN A 205 -6.19 6.36 0.08
CA ASN A 205 -5.39 6.41 1.31
C ASN A 205 -4.60 5.12 1.52
N ARG A 206 -5.20 3.96 1.24
CA ARG A 206 -4.54 2.65 1.31
C ARG A 206 -3.36 2.59 0.35
N LYS A 207 -3.52 3.03 -0.90
CA LYS A 207 -2.45 3.02 -1.91
C LYS A 207 -1.28 3.92 -1.52
N VAL A 208 -1.56 5.14 -1.03
CA VAL A 208 -0.51 6.05 -0.53
C VAL A 208 0.24 5.41 0.64
N LYS A 209 -0.49 4.90 1.64
CA LYS A 209 0.10 4.21 2.79
C LYS A 209 0.91 2.99 2.37
N TRP A 210 0.40 2.19 1.44
CA TRP A 210 1.09 1.02 0.92
C TRP A 210 2.38 1.41 0.17
N ALA A 211 2.36 2.47 -0.64
CA ALA A 211 3.55 2.95 -1.33
C ALA A 211 4.64 3.43 -0.36
N GLU A 212 4.25 4.11 0.73
CA GLU A 212 5.16 4.50 1.82
C GLU A 212 5.70 3.27 2.56
N GLU A 213 4.82 2.34 2.94
CA GLU A 213 5.21 1.11 3.63
C GLU A 213 6.09 0.20 2.77
N SER A 214 5.84 0.11 1.46
CA SER A 214 6.61 -0.73 0.55
C SER A 214 8.07 -0.30 0.49
N LYS A 215 8.33 1.00 0.41
CA LYS A 215 9.71 1.53 0.48
C LYS A 215 10.39 1.18 1.79
N LEU A 216 9.65 1.20 2.89
CA LEU A 216 10.16 0.80 4.20
C LEU A 216 10.34 -0.71 4.31
N ARG A 217 9.55 -1.54 3.62
CA ARG A 217 9.75 -3.00 3.55
C ARG A 217 11.06 -3.35 2.86
N ASP A 218 11.50 -2.56 1.88
CA ASP A 218 12.79 -2.80 1.22
C ASP A 218 13.98 -2.51 2.16
N VAL A 219 13.90 -1.44 2.94
CA VAL A 219 14.95 -1.04 3.88
C VAL A 219 14.93 -1.89 5.15
N PHE A 220 13.73 -2.22 5.64
CA PHE A 220 13.52 -2.97 6.86
C PHE A 220 12.60 -4.18 6.62
N PRO A 221 13.12 -5.22 5.93
CA PRO A 221 12.32 -6.33 5.41
C PRO A 221 11.83 -7.30 6.48
N LEU A 222 12.32 -7.17 7.71
CA LEU A 222 12.10 -8.15 8.77
C LEU A 222 10.93 -7.78 9.71
N TYR A 223 10.53 -6.50 9.75
CA TYR A 223 9.49 -5.99 10.68
C TYR A 223 8.11 -6.63 10.58
N HIS A 224 7.52 -6.85 11.76
CA HIS A 224 6.15 -7.32 11.96
C HIS A 224 5.16 -6.18 12.29
N ASP A 225 4.24 -5.85 11.38
CA ASP A 225 3.36 -4.67 11.52
C ASP A 225 2.35 -4.74 12.69
N VAL A 226 1.99 -5.95 13.17
CA VAL A 226 0.95 -6.13 14.21
C VAL A 226 1.49 -6.14 15.65
N ARG A 227 2.54 -6.91 15.96
CA ARG A 227 3.01 -7.12 17.34
C ARG A 227 3.81 -5.96 17.92
N ILE A 228 4.32 -5.04 17.11
CA ILE A 228 5.13 -3.90 17.62
C ILE A 228 4.28 -3.01 18.54
N ASP A 229 2.99 -2.81 18.24
CA ASP A 229 2.11 -2.01 19.10
C ASP A 229 1.78 -2.70 20.44
N ASP A 230 2.10 -4.00 20.59
CA ASP A 230 1.98 -4.70 21.87
C ASP A 230 2.92 -4.08 22.92
N ILE A 231 4.03 -3.44 22.51
CA ILE A 231 4.89 -2.66 23.41
C ILE A 231 4.08 -1.56 24.10
N ARG A 232 3.29 -0.78 23.34
CA ARG A 232 2.46 0.30 23.90
C ARG A 232 1.41 -0.25 24.86
N THR A 233 0.79 -1.38 24.51
CA THR A 233 -0.18 -2.08 25.35
C THR A 233 0.47 -2.59 26.64
N ALA A 234 1.67 -3.16 26.57
CA ALA A 234 2.44 -3.63 27.72
C ALA A 234 2.78 -2.48 28.68
N LEU A 235 3.28 -1.36 28.14
CA LEU A 235 3.62 -0.18 28.94
C LEU A 235 2.38 0.40 29.64
N TYR A 236 1.23 0.42 28.96
CA TYR A 236 -0.03 0.84 29.56
C TYR A 236 -0.43 -0.04 30.76
N TYR A 237 -0.25 -1.36 30.68
CA TYR A 237 -0.56 -2.25 31.80
C TYR A 237 0.46 -2.17 32.94
N LEU A 238 1.76 -2.09 32.62
CA LEU A 238 2.82 -1.97 33.63
C LEU A 238 2.63 -0.72 34.49
N LEU A 239 2.39 0.44 33.86
CA LEU A 239 2.28 1.74 34.54
C LEU A 239 1.06 1.89 35.48
N ARG A 240 0.22 0.87 35.61
CA ARG A 240 -0.92 0.85 36.54
C ARG A 240 -0.55 0.28 37.92
N GLU A 241 0.57 -0.43 38.03
CA GLU A 241 0.94 -1.21 39.20
C GLU A 241 2.30 -0.79 39.77
N GLU A 242 2.49 -0.88 41.08
CA GLU A 242 3.80 -0.72 41.69
C GLU A 242 4.70 -1.94 41.43
N PRO A 243 6.04 -1.76 41.27
CA PRO A 243 6.77 -0.49 41.37
C PRO A 243 6.81 0.34 40.08
N TYR A 244 6.28 -0.17 38.97
CA TYR A 244 6.42 0.45 37.63
C TYR A 244 5.69 1.80 37.52
N LYS A 245 4.53 1.93 38.17
CA LYS A 245 3.77 3.17 38.26
C LYS A 245 4.62 4.32 38.83
N SER A 246 5.52 4.03 39.76
CA SER A 246 6.43 5.01 40.37
C SER A 246 7.77 5.16 39.63
N ASP A 247 8.02 4.38 38.58
CA ASP A 247 9.21 4.51 37.74
C ASP A 247 9.06 5.70 36.77
N LYS A 248 9.70 6.82 37.11
CA LYS A 248 9.68 8.05 36.31
C LYS A 248 10.24 7.86 34.91
N LYS A 249 11.27 7.03 34.75
CA LYS A 249 11.92 6.81 33.45
C LYS A 249 11.03 5.96 32.54
N LEU A 250 10.40 4.93 33.09
CA LEU A 250 9.39 4.15 32.37
C LEU A 250 8.20 5.01 31.93
N ALA A 251 7.70 5.87 32.81
CA ALA A 251 6.58 6.77 32.51
C ALA A 251 6.92 7.79 31.40
N GLU A 252 8.15 8.31 31.40
CA GLU A 252 8.67 9.16 30.32
C GLU A 252 8.71 8.42 28.99
N TYR A 253 9.31 7.23 28.96
CA TYR A 253 9.44 6.43 27.72
C TYR A 253 8.08 6.00 27.16
N ALA A 254 7.14 5.61 28.01
CA ALA A 254 5.78 5.32 27.58
C ALA A 254 5.05 6.56 27.03
N THR A 255 5.36 7.75 27.57
CA THR A 255 4.80 9.01 27.08
C THR A 255 5.29 9.36 25.67
N ASN A 256 6.51 8.95 25.30
CA ASN A 256 7.03 9.12 23.94
C ASN A 256 6.31 8.19 22.93
N MET A 257 5.73 7.08 23.39
CA MET A 257 5.06 6.06 22.58
C MET A 257 3.53 6.17 22.58
N ARG A 258 2.98 7.39 22.53
CA ARG A 258 1.52 7.61 22.54
C ARG A 258 0.79 7.20 21.26
N GLN A 259 1.47 7.28 20.12
CA GLN A 259 0.91 6.90 18.83
C GLN A 259 1.05 5.40 18.62
N LYS A 260 0.13 4.81 17.83
CA LYS A 260 0.23 3.41 17.43
C LYS A 260 1.62 3.15 16.83
N LEU A 261 2.32 2.16 17.34
CA LEU A 261 3.64 1.80 16.84
C LEU A 261 3.53 0.95 15.58
N ASP A 262 4.34 1.27 14.57
CA ASP A 262 4.41 0.57 13.30
C ASP A 262 5.82 0.69 12.68
N ARG A 263 6.01 0.10 11.49
CA ARG A 263 7.29 0.16 10.74
C ARG A 263 7.78 1.61 10.51
N THR A 264 6.88 2.59 10.50
CA THR A 264 7.21 4.00 10.18
C THR A 264 7.77 4.77 11.36
N ASN A 265 7.49 4.38 12.61
CA ASN A 265 7.88 5.16 13.78
C ASN A 265 8.75 4.41 14.79
N ILE A 266 8.71 3.07 14.85
CA ILE A 266 9.38 2.29 15.90
C ILE A 266 10.89 2.54 15.99
N ARG A 267 11.56 2.74 14.85
CA ARG A 267 13.00 3.02 14.76
C ARG A 267 13.45 4.29 15.51
N LYS A 268 12.52 5.18 15.87
CA LYS A 268 12.82 6.39 16.64
C LYS A 268 13.05 6.11 18.13
N PHE A 269 12.79 4.88 18.58
CA PHE A 269 12.73 4.54 20.00
C PHE A 269 13.77 3.49 20.42
N THR A 270 14.93 3.41 19.75
CA THR A 270 15.98 2.42 20.08
C THR A 270 16.44 2.50 21.53
N THR A 271 16.50 3.69 22.10
CA THR A 271 16.90 3.91 23.51
C THR A 271 15.87 3.38 24.48
N GLU A 272 14.58 3.60 24.21
CA GLU A 272 13.48 3.09 25.01
C GLU A 272 13.37 1.57 24.91
N LEU A 273 13.50 1.01 23.70
CA LEU A 273 13.46 -0.43 23.48
C LEU A 273 14.59 -1.15 24.23
N ASP A 274 15.81 -0.60 24.22
CA ASP A 274 16.95 -1.19 24.94
C ASP A 274 16.71 -1.17 26.46
N TYR A 275 16.16 -0.07 27.00
CA TYR A 275 15.76 0.02 28.40
C TYR A 275 14.75 -1.04 28.80
N PHE A 276 13.77 -1.36 27.94
CA PHE A 276 12.76 -2.36 28.24
C PHE A 276 13.33 -3.78 28.42
N LEU A 277 14.48 -4.08 27.81
CA LEU A 277 15.15 -5.38 27.96
C LEU A 277 15.69 -5.58 29.38
N ASP A 278 16.05 -4.50 30.06
CA ASP A 278 16.64 -4.51 31.40
C ASP A 278 15.60 -4.36 32.52
N LEU A 279 14.34 -4.05 32.17
CA LEU A 279 13.24 -3.97 33.15
C LEU A 279 13.09 -5.28 33.91
N LYS A 280 13.06 -5.22 35.24
CA LYS A 280 12.78 -6.39 36.08
C LYS A 280 11.27 -6.49 36.26
N ILE A 281 10.64 -7.41 35.51
CA ILE A 281 9.21 -7.64 35.58
C ILE A 281 8.94 -8.78 36.57
N ASP A 282 8.46 -8.46 37.78
CA ASP A 282 7.98 -9.44 38.74
C ASP A 282 6.54 -9.87 38.40
N GLU A 283 6.42 -11.04 37.75
CA GLU A 283 5.14 -11.63 37.36
C GLU A 283 4.23 -12.02 38.54
N LYS A 284 4.77 -12.12 39.76
CA LYS A 284 3.99 -12.41 40.98
C LYS A 284 3.38 -11.15 41.58
N ALA A 285 4.08 -10.02 41.48
CA ALA A 285 3.58 -8.72 41.90
C ALA A 285 2.51 -8.16 40.94
N TRP A 286 2.46 -8.68 39.72
CA TRP A 286 1.60 -8.16 38.67
C TRP A 286 0.18 -8.76 38.69
N LYS A 287 -0.80 -7.91 39.01
CA LYS A 287 -2.22 -8.29 39.15
C LYS A 287 -2.93 -8.56 37.81
N TYR A 288 -2.53 -7.89 36.72
CA TYR A 288 -3.25 -7.90 35.45
C TYR A 288 -2.52 -8.68 34.35
N LYS A 289 -2.31 -9.99 34.54
CA LYS A 289 -1.56 -10.81 33.58
C LYS A 289 -2.08 -10.69 32.14
N SER A 290 -1.20 -10.34 31.21
CA SER A 290 -1.41 -10.09 29.79
C SER A 290 -0.18 -10.55 29.01
N ASP A 291 -0.39 -11.14 27.83
CA ASP A 291 0.68 -11.67 27.01
C ASP A 291 1.64 -10.55 26.55
N GLU A 292 1.14 -9.31 26.38
CA GLU A 292 1.95 -8.18 25.92
C GLU A 292 3.06 -7.82 26.90
N VAL A 293 2.77 -7.79 28.21
CA VAL A 293 3.81 -7.49 29.22
C VAL A 293 4.78 -8.65 29.36
N LEU A 294 4.30 -9.90 29.36
CA LEU A 294 5.17 -11.08 29.38
C LEU A 294 6.13 -11.08 28.18
N ASN A 295 5.66 -10.56 27.04
CA ASN A 295 6.43 -10.46 25.81
C ASN A 295 7.12 -9.11 25.60
N LEU A 296 7.08 -8.17 26.55
CA LEU A 296 7.66 -6.83 26.32
C LEU A 296 9.13 -6.91 25.91
N LYS A 297 9.91 -7.75 26.60
CA LYS A 297 11.32 -7.96 26.28
C LYS A 297 11.53 -8.66 24.95
N HIS A 298 10.70 -9.67 24.67
CA HIS A 298 10.71 -10.39 23.40
C HIS A 298 10.49 -9.43 22.23
N THR A 299 9.36 -8.71 22.25
CA THR A 299 8.97 -7.79 21.19
C THR A 299 9.97 -6.64 21.06
N SER A 300 10.53 -6.14 22.17
CA SER A 300 11.55 -5.09 22.13
C SER A 300 12.86 -5.57 21.51
N ALA A 301 13.32 -6.78 21.85
CA ALA A 301 14.53 -7.36 21.29
C ALA A 301 14.37 -7.65 19.80
N HIS A 302 13.22 -8.22 19.40
CA HIS A 302 12.90 -8.44 18.00
C HIS A 302 12.87 -7.12 17.22
N ALA A 303 12.18 -6.09 17.74
CA ALA A 303 12.12 -4.77 17.11
C ALA A 303 13.52 -4.14 16.97
N LEU A 304 14.38 -4.24 17.98
CA LEU A 304 15.78 -3.79 17.88
C LEU A 304 16.54 -4.55 16.80
N ALA A 305 16.35 -5.86 16.71
CA ALA A 305 17.00 -6.67 15.68
C ALA A 305 16.60 -6.22 14.27
N ASP A 306 15.31 -5.95 14.04
CA ASP A 306 14.79 -5.43 12.79
C ASP A 306 15.35 -4.04 12.45
N ILE A 307 15.41 -3.15 13.44
CA ILE A 307 16.00 -1.80 13.29
C ILE A 307 17.45 -1.93 12.84
N TYR A 308 18.27 -2.68 13.58
CA TYR A 308 19.69 -2.81 13.30
C TYR A 308 19.96 -3.53 11.98
N PHE A 309 19.11 -4.48 11.58
CA PHE A 309 19.23 -5.11 10.27
C PHE A 309 19.04 -4.09 9.15
N GLY A 310 18.00 -3.25 9.23
CA GLY A 310 17.74 -2.24 8.19
C GLY A 310 18.72 -1.07 8.20
N GLU A 311 19.38 -0.80 9.33
CA GLU A 311 20.51 0.12 9.43
C GLU A 311 21.84 -0.46 8.92
N GLY A 312 21.86 -1.74 8.55
CA GLY A 312 23.07 -2.44 8.10
C GLY A 312 24.01 -2.87 9.24
N ASN A 313 23.59 -2.73 10.50
CA ASN A 313 24.35 -3.18 11.66
C ASN A 313 24.04 -4.65 12.00
N TYR A 314 24.49 -5.55 11.11
CA TYR A 314 24.15 -6.97 11.18
C TYR A 314 24.65 -7.69 12.44
N LYS A 315 25.73 -7.21 13.07
CA LYS A 315 26.21 -7.78 14.35
C LYS A 315 25.25 -7.48 15.51
N LEU A 316 24.70 -6.27 15.56
CA LEU A 316 23.67 -5.96 16.54
C LEU A 316 22.37 -6.69 16.22
N ALA A 317 21.99 -6.80 14.95
CA ALA A 317 20.83 -7.61 14.54
C ALA A 317 20.96 -9.06 15.01
N GLU A 318 22.10 -9.72 14.76
CA GLU A 318 22.44 -11.06 15.25
C GLU A 318 22.25 -11.16 16.77
N LYS A 319 22.88 -10.24 17.52
CA LYS A 319 22.78 -10.18 18.99
C LYS A 319 21.32 -10.13 19.45
N PHE A 320 20.51 -9.24 18.90
CA PHE A 320 19.14 -9.01 19.39
C PHE A 320 18.16 -10.10 18.93
N PHE A 321 18.32 -10.66 17.72
CA PHE A 321 17.57 -11.85 17.32
C PHE A 321 17.86 -13.05 18.23
N LEU A 322 19.13 -13.30 18.57
CA LEU A 322 19.50 -14.37 19.50
C LEU A 322 18.92 -14.14 20.90
N ARG A 323 18.96 -12.91 21.41
CA ARG A 323 18.29 -12.57 22.68
C ARG A 323 16.78 -12.81 22.61
N SER A 324 16.13 -12.43 21.51
CA SER A 324 14.70 -12.65 21.31
C SER A 324 14.33 -14.13 21.23
N LEU A 325 15.21 -14.96 20.67
CA LEU A 325 15.01 -16.40 20.54
C LEU A 325 15.27 -17.15 21.85
N LEU A 326 16.30 -16.75 22.59
CA LEU A 326 16.84 -17.52 23.72
C LEU A 326 16.54 -16.88 25.07
N ASP A 327 16.86 -15.61 25.24
CA ASP A 327 16.83 -14.96 26.56
C ASP A 327 15.42 -14.41 26.88
N PHE A 328 14.72 -13.97 25.85
CA PHE A 328 13.40 -13.35 25.91
C PHE A 328 12.44 -14.08 24.97
N LYS A 329 12.35 -15.39 25.15
CA LYS A 329 11.46 -16.22 24.34
C LYS A 329 10.02 -15.76 24.46
N ILE A 330 9.30 -15.82 23.34
CA ILE A 330 7.87 -15.52 23.30
C ILE A 330 7.06 -16.46 24.20
N VAL A 331 6.20 -15.87 25.01
CA VAL A 331 5.13 -16.53 25.75
C VAL A 331 3.84 -16.41 24.95
N SER A 332 3.16 -17.52 24.71
CA SER A 332 1.90 -17.55 23.95
C SER A 332 1.03 -18.67 24.47
N ALA A 333 -0.27 -18.40 24.64
CA ALA A 333 -1.26 -19.40 25.03
C ALA A 333 -1.34 -20.57 24.04
N GLY A 334 -1.05 -20.33 22.75
CA GLY A 334 -0.94 -21.37 21.73
C GLY A 334 0.50 -21.68 21.36
N GLY A 335 0.93 -22.94 21.51
CA GLY A 335 2.26 -23.38 21.10
C GLY A 335 2.56 -23.14 19.62
N SER A 336 1.54 -23.22 18.75
CA SER A 336 1.69 -22.95 17.32
C SER A 336 2.16 -21.52 17.01
N ASN A 337 1.77 -20.52 17.80
CA ASN A 337 2.22 -19.15 17.60
C ASN A 337 3.66 -18.94 18.10
N ALA A 338 4.03 -19.55 19.23
CA ALA A 338 5.41 -19.51 19.71
C ALA A 338 6.37 -20.19 18.72
N GLN A 339 5.95 -21.31 18.13
CA GLN A 339 6.73 -21.99 17.09
C GLN A 339 6.91 -21.12 15.85
N LYS A 340 5.84 -20.49 15.36
CA LYS A 340 5.89 -19.62 14.17
C LYS A 340 6.84 -18.45 14.36
N ASP A 341 6.81 -17.84 15.54
CA ASP A 341 7.71 -16.74 15.88
C ASP A 341 9.18 -17.21 15.95
N GLY A 342 9.46 -18.32 16.65
CA GLY A 342 10.80 -18.91 16.68
C GLY A 342 11.32 -19.24 15.27
N ASN A 343 10.50 -19.86 14.43
CA ASN A 343 10.84 -20.14 13.03
C ASN A 343 11.13 -18.86 12.23
N ARG A 344 10.37 -17.79 12.49
CA ARG A 344 10.59 -16.50 11.83
C ARG A 344 11.95 -15.93 12.23
N ILE A 345 12.28 -15.90 13.53
CA ILE A 345 13.58 -15.42 14.02
C ILE A 345 14.73 -16.26 13.43
N ILE A 346 14.56 -17.58 13.35
CA ILE A 346 15.54 -18.50 12.72
C ILE A 346 15.74 -18.16 11.23
N TYR A 347 14.65 -17.96 10.50
CA TYR A 347 14.70 -17.54 9.10
C TYR A 347 15.40 -16.17 8.95
N ASP A 348 15.11 -15.22 9.83
CA ASP A 348 15.69 -13.87 9.81
C ASP A 348 17.18 -13.89 10.18
N LEU A 349 17.58 -14.72 11.16
CA LEU A 349 18.98 -14.99 11.47
C LEU A 349 19.74 -15.50 10.24
N SER A 350 19.16 -16.40 9.42
CA SER A 350 19.83 -16.85 8.19
C SER A 350 20.19 -15.68 7.25
N LYS A 351 19.32 -14.67 7.15
CA LYS A 351 19.57 -13.45 6.36
C LYS A 351 20.62 -12.56 7.00
N VAL A 352 20.63 -12.45 8.33
CA VAL A 352 21.70 -11.74 9.04
C VAL A 352 23.05 -12.36 8.74
N TYR A 353 23.15 -13.69 8.81
CA TYR A 353 24.38 -14.42 8.52
C TYR A 353 24.80 -14.34 7.05
N GLU A 354 23.84 -14.30 6.11
CA GLU A 354 24.12 -13.99 4.71
C GLU A 354 24.82 -12.62 4.58
N LYS A 355 24.26 -11.59 5.22
CA LYS A 355 24.83 -10.23 5.20
C LYS A 355 26.18 -10.12 5.90
N LEU A 356 26.45 -10.99 6.87
CA LEU A 356 27.75 -11.11 7.54
C LEU A 356 28.77 -11.96 6.76
N GLY A 357 28.38 -12.60 5.65
CA GLY A 357 29.26 -13.51 4.91
C GLY A 357 29.59 -14.81 5.64
N LYS A 358 28.76 -15.20 6.61
CA LYS A 358 28.92 -16.40 7.44
C LYS A 358 28.09 -17.56 6.87
N THR A 359 28.63 -18.22 5.85
CA THR A 359 27.91 -19.22 5.04
C THR A 359 27.40 -20.43 5.83
N ASP A 360 28.20 -20.94 6.78
CA ASP A 360 27.82 -22.12 7.57
C ASP A 360 26.64 -21.82 8.49
N GLU A 361 26.68 -20.71 9.21
CA GLU A 361 25.59 -20.26 10.06
C GLU A 361 24.33 -19.95 9.23
N MET A 362 24.49 -19.25 8.10
CA MET A 362 23.40 -18.96 7.17
C MET A 362 22.63 -20.22 6.75
N LEU A 363 23.34 -21.29 6.37
CA LEU A 363 22.72 -22.56 5.99
C LEU A 363 22.19 -23.31 7.22
N GLY A 364 22.96 -23.31 8.30
CA GLY A 364 22.64 -24.01 9.54
C GLY A 364 21.32 -23.54 10.14
N TYR A 365 21.05 -22.23 10.15
CA TYR A 365 19.76 -21.72 10.63
C TYR A 365 18.58 -22.12 9.72
N LEU A 366 18.77 -22.49 8.46
CA LEU A 366 17.66 -22.94 7.61
C LEU A 366 17.27 -24.41 7.82
N ILE A 367 18.18 -25.28 8.32
CA ILE A 367 17.91 -26.71 8.49
C ILE A 367 16.75 -26.99 9.46
N PRO A 368 16.66 -26.36 10.65
CA PRO A 368 15.54 -26.58 11.56
C PRO A 368 14.18 -26.23 10.97
N LEU A 369 14.12 -25.39 9.93
CA LEU A 369 12.88 -25.02 9.26
C LEU A 369 12.34 -26.11 8.32
N LEU A 370 13.19 -27.08 7.93
CA LEU A 370 12.80 -28.28 7.19
C LEU A 370 12.10 -29.31 8.10
N ASN A 371 12.29 -29.19 9.41
CA ASN A 371 11.87 -30.14 10.42
C ASN A 371 10.36 -29.99 10.78
N GLY A 372 9.47 -30.17 9.80
CA GLY A 372 8.02 -30.29 10.02
C GLY A 372 7.27 -29.05 10.54
N ASN A 373 7.99 -27.98 10.89
CA ASN A 373 7.45 -26.88 11.71
C ASN A 373 6.82 -25.72 10.91
N GLY A 374 6.44 -25.93 9.64
CA GLY A 374 5.61 -24.98 8.89
C GLY A 374 6.35 -23.92 8.05
N SER A 375 7.64 -24.10 7.78
CA SER A 375 8.42 -23.20 6.91
C SER A 375 9.27 -23.93 5.87
N ILE A 376 8.92 -25.19 5.55
CA ILE A 376 9.69 -26.08 4.69
C ILE A 376 9.92 -25.48 3.30
N SER A 377 8.87 -24.95 2.65
CA SER A 377 8.96 -24.40 1.29
C SER A 377 9.93 -23.22 1.21
N SER A 378 9.79 -22.24 2.12
CA SER A 378 10.67 -21.07 2.16
C SER A 378 12.11 -21.42 2.53
N ALA A 379 12.31 -22.40 3.42
CA ALA A 379 13.64 -22.88 3.77
C ALA A 379 14.30 -23.62 2.59
N THR A 380 13.54 -24.46 1.88
CA THR A 380 14.00 -25.20 0.70
C THR A 380 14.44 -24.23 -0.41
N GLU A 381 13.63 -23.22 -0.70
CA GLU A 381 13.94 -22.21 -1.70
C GLU A 381 15.24 -21.46 -1.39
N LEU A 382 15.39 -20.97 -0.15
CA LEU A 382 16.61 -20.28 0.26
C LEU A 382 17.84 -21.19 0.31
N LEU A 383 17.71 -22.41 0.81
CA LEU A 383 18.81 -23.37 0.83
C LEU A 383 19.31 -23.67 -0.58
N ASN A 384 18.41 -23.94 -1.53
CA ASN A 384 18.77 -24.13 -2.94
C ASN A 384 19.45 -22.90 -3.52
N THR A 385 18.89 -21.71 -3.27
CA THR A 385 19.45 -20.42 -3.71
C THR A 385 20.86 -20.23 -3.17
N TYR A 386 21.09 -20.50 -1.89
CA TYR A 386 22.39 -20.34 -1.25
C TYR A 386 23.41 -21.38 -1.67
N ILE A 387 23.00 -22.64 -1.87
CA ILE A 387 23.86 -23.70 -2.41
C ILE A 387 24.35 -23.31 -3.81
N GLU A 388 23.46 -22.83 -4.67
CA GLU A 388 23.81 -22.39 -6.02
C GLU A 388 24.71 -21.15 -5.99
N LYS A 389 24.27 -20.09 -5.30
CA LYS A 389 24.99 -18.81 -5.19
C LYS A 389 26.41 -18.98 -4.66
N ASN A 390 26.60 -19.86 -3.67
CA ASN A 390 27.90 -20.10 -3.03
C ASN A 390 28.66 -21.28 -3.64
N ARG A 391 28.15 -21.90 -4.71
CA ARG A 391 28.76 -23.06 -5.40
C ARG A 391 29.10 -24.22 -4.45
N ILE A 392 28.19 -24.51 -3.54
CA ILE A 392 28.38 -25.55 -2.53
C ILE A 392 28.16 -26.92 -3.19
N ASP A 393 29.12 -27.83 -3.03
CA ASP A 393 28.98 -29.21 -3.49
C ASP A 393 27.90 -29.94 -2.68
N LYS A 394 26.84 -30.39 -3.35
CA LYS A 394 25.70 -31.05 -2.72
C LYS A 394 26.07 -32.30 -1.94
N LYS A 395 27.02 -33.09 -2.46
CA LYS A 395 27.48 -34.33 -1.78
C LYS A 395 28.20 -34.00 -0.47
N THR A 396 29.01 -32.95 -0.46
CA THR A 396 29.70 -32.45 0.73
C THR A 396 28.71 -31.88 1.73
N PHE A 397 27.78 -31.04 1.28
CA PHE A 397 26.72 -30.48 2.11
C PHE A 397 25.89 -31.57 2.79
N ARG A 398 25.50 -32.62 2.04
CA ARG A 398 24.79 -33.78 2.60
C ARG A 398 25.57 -34.46 3.71
N LYS A 399 26.87 -34.71 3.52
CA LYS A 399 27.72 -35.31 4.57
C LYS A 399 27.80 -34.44 5.82
N GLN A 400 27.89 -33.12 5.66
CA GLN A 400 27.90 -32.18 6.79
C GLN A 400 26.57 -32.20 7.54
N LEU A 401 25.45 -32.22 6.80
CA LEU A 401 24.11 -32.32 7.36
C LEU A 401 23.91 -33.65 8.12
N ASP A 402 24.31 -34.78 7.54
CA ASP A 402 24.22 -36.10 8.18
C ASP A 402 25.03 -36.16 9.48
N ALA A 403 26.22 -35.55 9.50
CA ALA A 403 27.05 -35.47 10.70
C ALA A 403 26.40 -34.60 11.79
N SER A 404 25.71 -33.53 11.39
CA SER A 404 25.10 -32.57 12.31
C SER A 404 23.94 -33.16 13.13
N PHE A 405 23.21 -34.15 12.60
CA PHE A 405 22.07 -34.75 13.31
C PHE A 405 22.43 -35.39 14.65
N LYS A 406 23.65 -35.92 14.78
CA LYS A 406 24.15 -36.58 16.00
C LYS A 406 24.61 -35.61 17.08
N THR A 407 24.45 -34.32 16.85
CA THR A 407 24.90 -33.25 17.75
C THR A 407 23.72 -32.48 18.35
N LEU A 408 22.50 -32.99 18.15
CA LEU A 408 21.30 -32.38 18.70
C LEU A 408 21.33 -32.46 20.22
N ASP A 409 21.11 -31.33 20.87
CA ASP A 409 21.03 -31.22 22.33
C ASP A 409 19.87 -30.32 22.74
N ASN A 410 19.25 -30.62 23.89
CA ASN A 410 18.19 -29.84 24.51
C ASN A 410 18.76 -29.10 25.72
N VAL A 411 19.37 -27.95 25.46
CA VAL A 411 20.27 -27.27 26.40
C VAL A 411 19.57 -26.73 27.65
N ARG A 412 18.24 -26.56 27.61
CA ARG A 412 17.47 -25.87 28.66
C ARG A 412 16.20 -26.61 29.10
N ASN A 413 15.87 -27.75 28.49
CA ASN A 413 14.62 -28.50 28.73
C ASN A 413 13.33 -27.66 28.58
N ASP A 414 13.40 -26.55 27.84
CA ASP A 414 12.30 -25.59 27.62
C ASP A 414 11.86 -25.51 26.14
N GLY A 415 12.32 -26.47 25.34
CA GLY A 415 12.15 -26.53 23.89
C GLY A 415 13.21 -25.76 23.10
N SER A 416 14.24 -25.21 23.76
CA SER A 416 15.42 -24.65 23.09
C SER A 416 16.42 -25.76 22.77
N PHE A 417 16.67 -25.96 21.47
CA PHE A 417 17.60 -26.96 20.97
C PHE A 417 18.82 -26.31 20.35
N THR A 418 19.93 -27.06 20.39
CA THR A 418 21.12 -26.75 19.61
C THR A 418 21.53 -27.93 18.76
N TYR A 419 22.21 -27.66 17.66
CA TYR A 419 22.99 -28.66 16.93
C TYR A 419 24.20 -27.99 16.27
N ILE A 420 25.20 -28.78 15.91
CA ILE A 420 26.47 -28.33 15.34
C ILE A 420 26.48 -28.59 13.83
N PHE A 421 26.40 -27.52 13.04
CA PHE A 421 26.53 -27.58 11.58
C PHE A 421 27.90 -27.05 11.15
N ASN A 422 28.72 -27.91 10.55
CA ASN A 422 30.08 -27.58 10.11
C ASN A 422 30.94 -26.87 11.19
N GLY A 423 30.84 -27.32 12.44
CA GLY A 423 31.55 -26.72 13.59
C GLY A 423 30.92 -25.47 14.18
N LYS A 424 29.76 -25.02 13.67
CA LYS A 424 29.00 -23.87 14.19
C LYS A 424 27.82 -24.33 15.03
N VAL A 425 27.65 -23.74 16.20
CA VAL A 425 26.50 -23.99 17.07
C VAL A 425 25.30 -23.21 16.55
N ILE A 426 24.24 -23.93 16.21
CA ILE A 426 22.98 -23.36 15.72
C ILE A 426 21.91 -23.56 16.79
N PHE A 427 21.19 -22.48 17.10
CA PHE A 427 20.08 -22.49 18.04
C PHE A 427 18.75 -22.54 17.31
N PHE A 428 17.80 -23.32 17.82
CA PHE A 428 16.43 -23.27 17.34
C PHE A 428 15.42 -23.58 18.44
N TYR A 429 14.18 -23.17 18.21
CA TYR A 429 13.07 -23.44 19.10
C TYR A 429 12.14 -24.50 18.51
N SER A 430 11.71 -25.45 19.34
CA SER A 430 10.66 -26.40 19.01
C SER A 430 9.71 -26.60 20.19
N VAL A 431 8.40 -26.44 19.95
CA VAL A 431 7.35 -26.82 20.92
C VAL A 431 7.23 -28.33 21.08
N PHE A 432 7.65 -29.08 20.06
CA PHE A 432 7.70 -30.54 20.11
C PHE A 432 9.07 -30.96 20.65
N ASN A 433 9.08 -31.94 21.54
CA ASN A 433 10.34 -32.56 21.94
C ASN A 433 10.99 -33.21 20.70
N LYS A 434 12.29 -32.96 20.50
CA LYS A 434 13.05 -33.53 19.38
C LYS A 434 14.11 -34.46 19.92
N THR A 435 14.16 -35.66 19.37
CA THR A 435 15.28 -36.59 19.51
C THR A 435 16.15 -36.51 18.26
N GLU A 436 17.40 -36.98 18.32
CA GLU A 436 18.26 -37.08 17.13
C GLU A 436 17.54 -37.80 15.98
N SER A 437 16.86 -38.92 16.31
CA SER A 437 16.12 -39.73 15.34
C SER A 437 14.94 -38.98 14.73
N SER A 438 14.12 -38.30 15.54
CA SER A 438 12.97 -37.55 15.01
C SER A 438 13.42 -36.33 14.20
N PHE A 439 14.49 -35.65 14.64
CA PHE A 439 15.02 -34.49 13.94
C PHE A 439 15.56 -34.88 12.55
N MET A 440 16.39 -35.92 12.52
CA MET A 440 16.92 -36.50 11.29
C MET A 440 15.79 -36.94 10.35
N LYS A 441 14.85 -37.76 10.85
CA LYS A 441 13.77 -38.32 10.03
C LYS A 441 13.01 -37.22 9.28
N GLU A 442 12.52 -36.21 9.99
CA GLU A 442 11.72 -35.14 9.38
C GLU A 442 12.50 -34.34 8.33
N VAL A 443 13.80 -34.09 8.54
CA VAL A 443 14.65 -33.41 7.54
C VAL A 443 14.88 -34.31 6.32
N THR A 444 15.20 -35.59 6.54
CA THR A 444 15.50 -36.55 5.45
C THR A 444 14.29 -36.90 4.59
N GLU A 445 13.08 -36.76 5.12
CA GLU A 445 11.83 -36.97 4.38
C GLU A 445 11.50 -35.82 3.41
N THR A 446 12.16 -34.66 3.55
CA THR A 446 11.95 -33.51 2.66
C THR A 446 12.52 -33.74 1.26
N ASP A 447 11.88 -33.15 0.25
CA ASP A 447 12.37 -33.21 -1.13
C ASP A 447 13.69 -32.48 -1.32
N PHE A 448 13.94 -31.44 -0.51
CA PHE A 448 15.24 -30.79 -0.45
C PHE A 448 16.35 -31.80 -0.15
N TYR A 449 16.25 -32.55 0.95
CA TYR A 449 17.27 -33.52 1.33
C TYR A 449 17.46 -34.61 0.28
N LYS A 450 16.36 -35.12 -0.31
CA LYS A 450 16.41 -36.12 -1.39
C LYS A 450 17.12 -35.61 -2.65
N SER A 451 17.19 -34.29 -2.85
CA SER A 451 17.83 -33.64 -4.00
C SER A 451 19.33 -33.35 -3.81
N LEU A 452 19.89 -33.64 -2.63
CA LEU A 452 21.31 -33.53 -2.29
C LEU A 452 22.07 -34.81 -2.65
#